data_AF-A0A974TAC8-F1
#
_entry.id   AF-A0A974TAC8-F1
#
_cell.length_a   1.000
_cell.length_b   1.000
_cell.length_c   1.000
_cell.angle_alpha   90.00
_cell.angle_beta   90.00
_cell.angle_gamma   90.00
#
_symmetry.space_group_name_H-M   'P 1'
#
loop_
_entity.id
_entity.type
_entity.pdbx_description
1 polymer ?
#
loop_
_entity_poly.entity_id
_entity_poly.type
_entity_poly.pdbx_seq_one_letter_code
_entity_poly.pdbx_strand_id
1 'polypeptide(L)' 'MPDPTYPQLTDILEHRGYQIRLSLVGTEWMAFVARPKQRPTLMLAPDREAVIGMAHEWIEVQVPSAGEST' A
#
# COMPACT_ATOMS: atom_id res chain seq x y z
N MET A 1 -16.42 25.65 15.98
CA MET A 1 -15.84 24.34 16.35
C MET A 1 -15.48 23.66 15.04
N PRO A 2 -14.20 23.42 14.70
CA PRO A 2 -13.87 22.69 13.49
C PRO A 2 -14.37 21.25 13.63
N ASP A 3 -15.08 20.83 12.59
CA ASP A 3 -15.56 19.49 12.28
C ASP A 3 -14.47 18.41 12.47
N PRO A 4 -14.75 17.27 13.14
CA PRO A 4 -13.76 16.21 13.35
C PRO A 4 -13.53 15.34 12.10
N THR A 5 -14.08 15.73 10.96
CA THR A 5 -13.88 15.03 9.69
C THR A 5 -12.63 15.59 9.03
N TYR A 6 -11.46 15.36 9.63
CA TYR A 6 -10.28 15.16 8.79
C TYR A 6 -10.46 13.76 8.20
N PRO A 7 -10.88 13.58 6.93
CA PRO A 7 -10.48 12.37 6.25
C PRO A 7 -8.96 12.41 6.28
N GLN A 8 -8.35 11.64 7.18
CA GLN A 8 -7.02 11.11 6.98
C GLN A 8 -7.08 10.58 5.55
N LEU A 9 -6.54 11.31 4.59
CA LEU A 9 -6.74 11.09 3.15
C LEU A 9 -6.11 9.74 2.83
N THR A 10 -6.88 8.68 3.11
CA THR A 10 -6.46 7.31 3.01
C THR A 10 -6.74 6.95 1.58
N ASP A 11 -5.78 7.27 0.73
CA ASP A 11 -5.84 6.83 -0.65
C ASP A 11 -5.74 5.30 -0.62
N ILE A 12 -6.81 4.64 -1.05
CA ILE A 12 -6.87 3.18 -1.16
C ILE A 12 -6.68 2.85 -2.63
N LEU A 13 -5.54 2.24 -2.94
CA LEU A 13 -5.21 1.76 -4.27
C LEU A 13 -5.38 0.24 -4.30
N GLU A 14 -5.91 -0.28 -5.40
CA GLU A 14 -5.98 -1.72 -5.63
C GLU A 14 -4.99 -2.11 -6.73
N HIS A 15 -4.15 -3.11 -6.46
CA HIS A 15 -3.18 -3.63 -7.42
C HIS A 15 -3.04 -5.15 -7.28
N ARG A 16 -3.29 -5.91 -8.37
CA ARG A 16 -3.22 -7.39 -8.39
C ARG A 16 -4.01 -8.11 -7.28
N GLY A 17 -5.09 -7.50 -6.79
CA GLY A 17 -5.90 -8.02 -5.68
C GLY A 17 -5.31 -7.77 -4.28
N TYR A 18 -4.25 -6.97 -4.19
CA TYR A 18 -3.81 -6.33 -2.96
C TYR A 18 -4.49 -4.96 -2.83
N GLN A 19 -4.80 -4.59 -1.59
CA GLN A 19 -5.20 -3.26 -1.20
C GLN A 19 -4.01 -2.56 -0.57
N ILE A 20 -3.67 -1.39 -1.09
CA ILE A 20 -2.61 -0.51 -0.61
C ILE A 20 -3.29 0.69 0.02
N ARG A 21 -3.18 0.82 1.35
CA ARG A 21 -3.71 1.96 2.09
C ARG A 21 -2.57 2.90 2.42
N LEU A 22 -2.66 4.12 1.91
CA LEU A 22 -1.66 5.16 2.18
C LEU A 22 -2.08 6.00 3.37
N SER A 23 -1.11 6.36 4.22
CA SER A 23 -1.34 7.26 5.34
C SER A 23 -0.07 8.05 5.63
N LEU A 24 -0.19 9.35 5.87
CA LEU A 24 0.93 10.16 6.33
C LEU A 24 1.08 9.99 7.85
N VAL A 25 2.25 9.56 8.30
CA VAL A 25 2.57 9.33 9.71
C VAL A 25 3.75 10.21 10.07
N GLY A 26 3.48 11.32 10.76
CA GLY A 26 4.49 12.35 11.02
C GLY A 26 4.91 13.04 9.72
N THR A 27 6.15 12.82 9.30
CA THR A 27 6.73 13.38 8.05
C THR A 27 6.94 12.31 6.97
N GLU A 28 6.55 11.06 7.23
CA GLU A 28 6.77 9.93 6.32
C GLU A 28 5.43 9.38 5.83
N TRP A 29 5.42 8.88 4.60
CA TRP A 29 4.33 8.13 4.02
C TRP A 29 4.44 6.66 4.37
N MET A 30 3.32 6.10 4.85
CA MET A 30 3.17 4.69 5.15
C MET A 30 2.24 4.04 4.13
N ALA A 31 2.67 2.91 3.56
CA ALA A 31 1.81 2.02 2.80
C ALA A 31 1.52 0.76 3.61
N PHE A 32 0.24 0.50 3.85
CA PHE A 32 -0.24 -0.78 4.37
C PHE A 32 -0.77 -1.62 3.22
N VAL A 33 -0.01 -2.66 2.85
CA VAL A 33 -0.31 -3.56 1.74
C VAL A 33 -0.92 -4.83 2.31
N ALA A 34 -2.18 -5.11 1.98
CA ALA A 34 -2.90 -6.26 2.47
C ALA A 34 -3.60 -7.01 1.33
N ARG A 35 -3.65 -8.33 1.45
CA ARG A 35 -4.47 -9.19 0.60
C ARG A 35 -5.25 -10.15 1.48
N PRO A 36 -6.51 -10.48 1.16
CA PRO A 36 -7.28 -11.45 1.94
C PRO A 36 -6.50 -12.75 2.13
N LYS A 37 -6.47 -13.25 3.37
CA LYS A 37 -5.77 -14.50 3.76
C LYS A 37 -4.25 -14.46 3.67
N GLN A 38 -3.63 -13.29 3.47
CA GLN A 38 -2.19 -13.10 3.58
C GLN A 38 -1.84 -12.14 4.72
N ARG A 39 -0.64 -12.29 5.25
CA ARG A 39 -0.11 -11.37 6.26
C ARG A 39 0.14 -10.01 5.60
N PRO A 40 -0.37 -8.91 6.16
CA PRO A 40 -0.13 -7.59 5.61
C PRO A 40 1.34 -7.17 5.80
N THR A 41 1.80 -6.31 4.90
CA THR A 41 3.12 -5.69 4.93
C THR A 41 2.98 -4.19 5.10
N LEU A 42 3.92 -3.61 5.86
CA LEU A 42 4.03 -2.18 6.09
C LEU A 42 5.31 -1.66 5.46
N MET A 43 5.22 -0.52 4.79
CA MET A 43 6.35 0.19 4.19
C MET A 43 6.30 1.66 4.59
N LEU A 44 7.47 2.25 4.79
CA LEU A 44 7.65 3.67 5.09
C LEU A 44 8.58 4.28 4.05
N ALA A 45 8.23 5.46 3.57
CA ALA A 45 9.10 6.28 2.73
C ALA A 45 8.86 7.76 3.01
N PRO A 46 9.83 8.65 2.80
CA PRO A 46 9.64 10.08 2.98
C PRO A 46 8.67 10.70 1.94
N ASP A 47 8.44 10.01 0.83
CA ASP A 47 7.64 10.48 -0.29
C ASP A 47 6.48 9.52 -0.62
N ARG A 48 5.36 10.09 -1.09
CA ARG A 48 4.14 9.35 -1.43
C ARG A 48 4.36 8.45 -2.64
N GLU A 49 5.01 8.95 -3.69
CA GLU A 49 5.24 8.18 -4.92
C GLU A 49 6.27 7.08 -4.66
N ALA A 50 7.28 7.36 -3.82
CA ALA A 50 8.24 6.36 -3.38
C ALA A 50 7.58 5.18 -2.66
N VAL A 51 6.68 5.43 -1.69
CA VAL A 51 6.02 4.34 -0.96
C VAL A 51 5.06 3.53 -1.84
N ILE A 52 4.45 4.17 -2.85
CA ILE A 52 3.61 3.49 -3.85
C ILE A 52 4.46 2.59 -4.74
N GLY A 53 5.59 3.11 -5.26
CA GLY A 53 6.51 2.35 -6.09
C GLY A 53 7.01 1.10 -5.37
N MET A 54 7.47 1.26 -4.12
CA MET A 54 7.89 0.14 -3.27
C MET A 54 6.78 -0.90 -3.08
N ALA A 55 5.55 -0.45 -2.83
CA ALA A 55 4.41 -1.36 -2.66
C ALA A 55 4.11 -2.13 -3.94
N HIS A 56 4.15 -1.48 -5.10
CA HIS A 56 3.96 -2.13 -6.40
C HIS A 56 5.05 -3.15 -6.69
N GLU A 57 6.32 -2.79 -6.54
CA GLU A 57 7.45 -3.71 -6.76
C GLU A 57 7.36 -4.93 -5.84
N TRP A 58 7.05 -4.72 -4.57
CA TRP A 58 6.87 -5.82 -3.63
C TRP A 58 5.72 -6.74 -4.04
N ILE A 59 4.58 -6.20 -4.49
CA ILE A 59 3.45 -7.00 -4.98
C ILE A 59 3.86 -7.83 -6.20
N GLU A 60 4.60 -7.25 -7.15
CA GLU A 60 5.07 -8.00 -8.32
C GLU A 60 6.05 -9.13 -7.94
N VAL A 61 6.83 -8.98 -6.86
CA VAL A 61 7.65 -10.08 -6.32
C VAL A 61 6.80 -11.15 -5.61
N GLN A 62 5.71 -10.76 -4.94
CA GLN A 62 4.84 -11.68 -4.18
C GLN A 62 3.85 -12.45 -5.05
N VAL A 63 3.47 -11.89 -6.20
CA VAL A 63 2.63 -12.55 -7.19
C VAL A 63 3.59 -13.11 -8.25
N PRO A 64 4.13 -14.33 -8.08
CA PRO A 64 4.79 -14.98 -9.19
C PRO A 64 3.76 -15.02 -10.32
N SER A 65 4.15 -14.51 -11.49
CA SER A 65 3.36 -14.60 -12.71
C SER A 65 2.81 -16.02 -12.79
N ALA A 66 1.50 -16.18 -12.62
CA ALA A 66 0.82 -17.45 -12.82
C ALA A 66 0.92 -17.75 -14.32
N GLY A 67 2.04 -18.33 -14.72
CA GLY A 67 2.42 -18.40 -16.14
C GLY A 67 3.66 -19.24 -16.45
N GLU A 68 4.33 -19.88 -15.49
CA GLU A 68 5.31 -20.93 -15.80
C GLU A 68 5.02 -22.17 -14.95
N SER A 69 3.96 -22.87 -15.34
CA SER A 69 3.86 -24.32 -15.19
C SER A 69 3.75 -24.89 -16.59
N THR A 70 4.87 -25.33 -17.15
CA THR A 70 4.96 -26.30 -18.25
C THR A 70 6.30 -27.00 -18.14
#